data_AF-A0A5F1ZVV1-F1
#
_entry.id   AF-A0A5F1ZVV1-F1
#
_cell.length_a   1.000
_cell.length_b   1.000
_cell.length_c   1.000
_cell.angle_alpha   90.00
_cell.angle_beta   90.00
_cell.angle_gamma   90.00
#
_symmetry.space_group_name_H-M   'P 1'
#
loop_
_entity.id
_entity.type
_entity.pdbx_description
1 polymer ?
#
loop_
_entity_poly.entity_id
_entity_poly.type
_entity_poly.pdbx_seq_one_letter_code
_entity_poly.pdbx_strand_id
1 'polypeptide(L)'
;MKSPDPKDYPNYLAFLQDITSKLRSPEGCPWDREQTHLTLVPYLIEESQEVVEALLKQDDEHSKEELGDLLFQVVLHAQIASERGAFGLEDIAKDVAEKLVLRHPHVFDPETSEISSADEVVANWDNFKEKEKQLRQKKQETPKSILSGVPETFPSLLKAEKLQKKAAKAGFDWENIQGVEEKLTEELNEFLIEVKSVVDPSSNQVRIEEELGDLLFTIVNLARRLGISSESALTRANAKFKSRIEYIEKELAHSEKKFSETPLSELDSLWNQAKDSQKKLPLNILEEKEKAVSDLIRGLSSYFIWKETSESEWPKTFQFVWRSEEYKLVFSGLGSVTLLPSTDPWGRKGQPIFYLNLSEGDPNLWTDLSGTSYKNTDEIQEAIHSSLGIYKKALAGE
;
A
#
# COMPACT_ATOMS: atom_id res chain seq x y z
N MET A 1 -28.64 0.18 -36.47
CA MET A 1 -28.38 -1.26 -36.23
C MET A 1 -29.22 -1.72 -35.04
N LYS A 2 -29.60 -3.01 -34.96
CA LYS A 2 -30.15 -3.58 -33.71
C LYS A 2 -29.04 -3.60 -32.66
N SER A 3 -29.37 -3.34 -31.39
CA SER A 3 -28.43 -3.51 -30.29
C SER A 3 -27.91 -4.95 -30.28
N PRO A 4 -26.60 -5.17 -30.14
CA PRO A 4 -26.09 -6.53 -29.98
C PRO A 4 -26.68 -7.18 -28.72
N ASP A 5 -27.06 -8.46 -28.82
CA ASP A 5 -27.60 -9.24 -27.70
C ASP A 5 -26.42 -9.90 -26.97
N PRO A 6 -26.26 -9.71 -25.65
CA PRO A 6 -25.20 -10.36 -24.88
C PRO A 6 -25.13 -11.88 -25.07
N LYS A 7 -26.26 -12.53 -25.42
CA LYS A 7 -26.35 -13.99 -25.64
C LYS A 7 -25.61 -14.46 -26.89
N ASP A 8 -25.28 -13.56 -27.81
CA ASP A 8 -24.54 -13.89 -29.04
C ASP A 8 -23.02 -14.04 -28.78
N TYR A 9 -22.57 -13.77 -27.56
CA TYR A 9 -21.15 -13.74 -27.19
C TYR A 9 -20.83 -14.86 -26.18
N PRO A 10 -19.60 -15.41 -26.21
CA PRO A 10 -19.20 -16.49 -25.31
C PRO A 10 -19.13 -16.06 -23.83
N ASN A 11 -18.95 -14.77 -23.57
CA ASN A 11 -18.94 -14.16 -22.24
C ASN A 11 -19.10 -12.63 -22.34
N TYR A 12 -19.28 -11.98 -21.19
CA TYR A 12 -19.44 -10.52 -21.10
C TYR A 12 -18.17 -9.72 -21.45
N LEU A 13 -16.97 -10.30 -21.33
CA LEU A 13 -15.73 -9.62 -21.75
C LEU A 13 -15.69 -9.48 -23.28
N ALA A 14 -16.02 -10.55 -24.01
CA ALA A 14 -16.14 -10.51 -25.46
C ALA A 14 -17.23 -9.54 -25.93
N PHE A 15 -18.34 -9.50 -25.19
CA PHE A 15 -19.41 -8.53 -25.45
C PHE A 15 -18.95 -7.08 -25.23
N LEU A 16 -18.24 -6.80 -24.13
CA LEU A 16 -17.69 -5.48 -23.82
C LEU A 16 -16.70 -5.02 -24.91
N GLN A 17 -15.78 -5.90 -25.32
CA GLN A 17 -14.84 -5.62 -26.41
C GLN A 17 -15.55 -5.23 -27.72
N ASP A 18 -16.59 -5.97 -28.10
CA ASP A 18 -17.34 -5.68 -29.32
C ASP A 18 -18.14 -4.37 -29.20
N ILE A 19 -18.73 -4.07 -28.04
CA ILE A 19 -19.37 -2.78 -27.77
C ILE A 19 -18.34 -1.66 -27.92
N THR A 20 -17.17 -1.75 -27.28
CA THR A 20 -16.11 -0.73 -27.38
C THR A 20 -15.66 -0.53 -28.82
N SER A 21 -15.47 -1.61 -29.57
CA SER A 21 -15.12 -1.55 -31.00
C SER A 21 -16.21 -0.86 -31.83
N LYS A 22 -17.50 -1.13 -31.54
CA LYS A 22 -18.62 -0.47 -32.21
C LYS A 22 -18.70 1.02 -31.87
N LEU A 23 -18.52 1.39 -30.60
CA LEU A 23 -18.51 2.78 -30.14
C LEU A 23 -17.44 3.60 -30.86
N ARG A 24 -16.28 3.02 -31.15
CA ARG A 24 -15.19 3.70 -31.86
C ARG A 24 -15.22 3.56 -33.39
N SER A 25 -16.17 2.81 -33.94
CA SER A 25 -16.31 2.63 -35.37
C SER A 25 -16.67 3.94 -36.10
N PRO A 26 -16.54 4.01 -37.45
CA PRO A 26 -16.97 5.19 -38.21
C PRO A 26 -18.44 5.58 -37.98
N GLU A 27 -19.32 4.60 -37.72
CA GLU A 27 -20.73 4.82 -37.39
C GLU A 27 -21.01 4.85 -35.87
N GLY A 28 -19.96 4.79 -35.07
CA GLY A 28 -20.02 4.80 -33.61
C GLY A 28 -20.20 6.19 -33.00
N CYS A 29 -19.99 6.27 -31.69
CA CYS A 29 -20.08 7.50 -30.92
C CYS A 29 -18.97 8.48 -31.31
N PRO A 30 -19.29 9.74 -31.67
CA PRO A 30 -18.29 10.74 -32.01
C PRO A 30 -17.27 11.00 -30.90
N TRP A 31 -17.72 11.04 -29.64
CA TRP A 31 -16.86 11.28 -28.49
C TRP A 31 -15.85 10.14 -28.30
N ASP A 32 -16.31 8.89 -28.33
CA ASP A 32 -15.44 7.72 -28.17
C ASP A 32 -14.39 7.66 -29.27
N ARG A 33 -14.76 7.97 -30.52
CA ARG A 33 -13.84 7.97 -31.67
C ARG A 33 -12.74 9.02 -31.56
N GLU A 34 -13.03 10.19 -30.98
CA GLU A 34 -12.05 11.26 -30.79
C GLU A 34 -11.04 10.97 -29.67
N GLN A 35 -11.30 9.97 -28.81
CA GLN A 35 -10.40 9.65 -27.70
C GLN A 35 -9.07 9.06 -28.18
N THR A 36 -8.01 9.48 -27.50
CA THR A 36 -6.65 8.96 -27.62
C THR A 36 -6.16 8.51 -26.25
N HIS A 37 -5.03 7.80 -26.18
CA HIS A 37 -4.45 7.44 -24.89
C HIS A 37 -4.20 8.63 -23.96
N LEU A 38 -3.85 9.79 -24.52
CA LEU A 38 -3.53 10.99 -23.72
C LEU A 38 -4.80 11.66 -23.18
N THR A 39 -5.86 11.70 -23.98
CA THR A 39 -7.13 12.31 -23.56
C THR A 39 -7.84 11.46 -22.50
N LEU A 40 -7.55 10.16 -22.45
CA LEU A 40 -8.10 9.23 -21.46
C LEU A 40 -7.34 9.17 -20.13
N VAL A 41 -6.13 9.75 -20.03
CA VAL A 41 -5.34 9.72 -18.78
C VAL A 41 -6.09 10.30 -17.56
N PRO A 42 -6.77 11.46 -17.66
CA PRO A 42 -7.51 11.99 -16.52
C PRO A 42 -8.59 11.04 -16.02
N TYR A 43 -9.37 10.46 -16.93
CA TYR A 43 -10.42 9.49 -16.62
C TYR A 43 -9.84 8.23 -15.97
N LEU A 44 -8.75 7.67 -16.51
CA LEU A 44 -8.09 6.52 -15.90
C LEU A 44 -7.63 6.80 -14.45
N ILE A 45 -7.16 8.02 -14.16
CA ILE A 45 -6.79 8.42 -12.80
C ILE A 45 -8.03 8.54 -11.93
N GLU A 46 -9.10 9.16 -12.44
CA GLU A 46 -10.40 9.32 -11.77
C GLU A 46 -10.99 7.97 -11.37
N GLU A 47 -11.22 7.06 -12.34
CA GLU A 47 -11.76 5.70 -12.06
C GLU A 47 -10.88 4.95 -11.05
N SER A 48 -9.55 5.12 -11.13
CA SER A 48 -8.63 4.49 -10.18
C SER A 48 -8.80 5.03 -8.75
N GLN A 49 -9.13 6.32 -8.60
CA GLN A 49 -9.42 6.91 -7.29
C GLN A 49 -10.82 6.53 -6.79
N GLU A 50 -11.80 6.40 -7.67
CA GLU A 50 -13.16 5.99 -7.29
C GLU A 50 -13.18 4.52 -6.83
N VAL A 51 -12.43 3.64 -7.49
CA VAL A 51 -12.16 2.28 -6.98
C VAL A 51 -11.55 2.32 -5.57
N VAL A 52 -10.56 3.19 -5.34
CA VAL A 52 -9.93 3.33 -4.01
C VAL A 52 -10.96 3.82 -2.99
N GLU A 53 -11.81 4.78 -3.34
CA GLU A 53 -12.86 5.29 -2.46
C GLU A 53 -13.88 4.21 -2.09
N ALA A 54 -14.37 3.45 -3.08
CA ALA A 54 -15.34 2.38 -2.86
C ALA A 54 -14.76 1.26 -1.97
N LEU A 55 -13.51 0.85 -2.21
CA LEU A 55 -12.81 -0.13 -1.37
C LEU A 55 -12.60 0.36 0.06
N LEU A 56 -12.27 1.64 0.25
CA LEU A 56 -12.10 2.23 1.59
C LEU A 56 -13.43 2.31 2.36
N LYS A 57 -14.55 2.39 1.66
CA LYS A 57 -15.90 2.38 2.25
C LYS A 57 -16.44 0.97 2.51
N GLN A 58 -15.74 -0.08 2.08
CA GLN A 58 -16.24 -1.47 2.09
C GLN A 58 -17.61 -1.60 1.40
N ASP A 59 -17.81 -0.82 0.34
CA ASP A 59 -19.04 -0.86 -0.45
C ASP A 59 -18.84 -1.81 -1.63
N ASP A 60 -19.26 -3.06 -1.48
CA ASP A 60 -19.06 -4.09 -2.50
C ASP A 60 -19.82 -3.78 -3.80
N GLU A 61 -21.02 -3.18 -3.72
CA GLU A 61 -21.81 -2.80 -4.89
C GLU A 61 -21.11 -1.68 -5.66
N HIS A 62 -20.70 -0.62 -4.95
CA HIS A 62 -19.97 0.49 -5.55
C HIS A 62 -18.60 0.03 -6.07
N SER A 63 -17.87 -0.81 -5.34
CA SER A 63 -16.56 -1.30 -5.78
C SER A 63 -16.64 -2.11 -7.07
N LYS A 64 -17.72 -2.87 -7.27
CA LYS A 64 -17.96 -3.63 -8.49
C LYS A 64 -18.26 -2.71 -9.68
N GLU A 65 -19.00 -1.63 -9.45
CA GLU A 65 -19.26 -0.58 -10.45
C GLU A 65 -17.95 0.06 -10.90
N GLU A 66 -17.17 0.57 -9.94
CA GLU A 66 -15.91 1.28 -10.21
C GLU A 66 -14.82 0.36 -10.82
N LEU A 67 -14.75 -0.90 -10.38
CA LEU A 67 -13.87 -1.89 -11.02
C LEU A 67 -14.30 -2.20 -12.45
N GLY A 68 -15.60 -2.09 -12.73
CA GLY A 68 -16.16 -2.19 -14.07
C GLY A 68 -15.73 -1.02 -14.97
N ASP A 69 -15.77 0.20 -14.45
CA ASP A 69 -15.35 1.40 -15.19
C ASP A 69 -13.83 1.43 -15.41
N LEU A 70 -13.05 1.02 -14.41
CA LEU A 70 -11.61 0.82 -14.57
C LEU A 70 -11.29 -0.28 -15.60
N LEU A 71 -12.06 -1.37 -15.62
CA LEU A 71 -11.95 -2.40 -16.66
C LEU A 71 -12.29 -1.84 -18.04
N PHE A 72 -13.34 -1.01 -18.15
CA PHE A 72 -13.68 -0.35 -19.40
C PHE A 72 -12.55 0.55 -19.91
N GLN A 73 -11.87 1.31 -19.03
CA GLN A 73 -10.68 2.07 -19.42
C GLN A 73 -9.60 1.17 -20.04
N VAL A 74 -9.32 0.01 -19.44
CA VAL A 74 -8.34 -0.96 -20.00
C VAL A 74 -8.77 -1.45 -21.39
N VAL A 75 -10.05 -1.79 -21.57
CA VAL A 75 -10.60 -2.23 -22.87
C VAL A 75 -10.52 -1.12 -23.91
N LEU A 76 -10.83 0.13 -23.54
CA LEU A 76 -10.79 1.29 -24.43
C LEU A 76 -9.35 1.60 -24.89
N HIS A 77 -8.38 1.56 -23.98
CA HIS A 77 -6.96 1.67 -24.32
C HIS A 77 -6.50 0.51 -25.22
N ALA A 78 -6.93 -0.73 -24.94
CA ALA A 78 -6.63 -1.88 -25.80
C ALA A 78 -7.18 -1.70 -27.22
N GLN A 79 -8.41 -1.18 -27.35
CA GLN A 79 -9.04 -0.90 -28.63
C GLN A 79 -8.27 0.17 -29.43
N ILE A 80 -7.88 1.28 -28.79
CA ILE A 80 -7.06 2.35 -29.42
C ILE A 80 -5.69 1.83 -29.88
N ALA A 81 -5.09 0.90 -29.14
CA ALA A 81 -3.82 0.28 -29.54
C ALA A 81 -4.02 -0.70 -30.71
N SER A 82 -5.11 -1.46 -30.69
CA SER A 82 -5.46 -2.43 -31.73
C SER A 82 -5.76 -1.76 -33.07
N GLU A 83 -6.45 -0.61 -33.07
CA GLU A 83 -6.71 0.22 -34.26
C GLU A 83 -5.43 0.64 -34.99
N ARG A 84 -4.31 0.71 -34.28
CA ARG A 84 -2.98 1.06 -34.82
C ARG A 84 -2.10 -0.16 -35.09
N GLY A 85 -2.63 -1.38 -34.90
CA GLY A 85 -1.89 -2.63 -35.04
C GLY A 85 -0.77 -2.81 -34.01
N ALA A 86 -0.85 -2.16 -32.86
CA ALA A 86 0.20 -2.21 -31.83
C ALA A 86 0.04 -3.43 -30.89
N PHE A 87 -1.10 -3.54 -30.23
CA PHE A 87 -1.49 -4.65 -29.34
C PHE A 87 -3.00 -4.60 -29.07
N GLY A 88 -3.58 -5.72 -28.66
CA GLY A 88 -4.98 -5.82 -28.22
C GLY A 88 -5.12 -6.26 -26.77
N LEU A 89 -6.36 -6.50 -26.34
CA LEU A 89 -6.65 -6.94 -24.97
C LEU A 89 -6.06 -8.32 -24.66
N GLU A 90 -6.04 -9.22 -25.65
CA GLU A 90 -5.44 -10.54 -25.53
C GLU A 90 -3.94 -10.45 -25.25
N ASP A 91 -3.22 -9.54 -25.92
CA ASP A 91 -1.79 -9.33 -25.68
C ASP A 91 -1.54 -8.82 -24.25
N ILE A 92 -2.37 -7.90 -23.75
CA ILE A 92 -2.30 -7.40 -22.37
C ILE A 92 -2.53 -8.56 -21.37
N ALA A 93 -3.59 -9.34 -21.58
CA ALA A 93 -3.95 -10.47 -20.73
C ALA A 93 -2.86 -11.55 -20.73
N LYS A 94 -2.31 -11.86 -21.89
CA LYS A 94 -1.19 -12.78 -22.07
C LYS A 94 0.05 -12.30 -21.31
N ASP A 95 0.46 -11.05 -21.52
CA ASP A 95 1.65 -10.49 -20.87
C ASP A 95 1.56 -10.50 -19.35
N VAL A 96 0.37 -10.21 -18.78
CA VAL A 96 0.18 -10.28 -17.32
C VAL A 96 0.12 -11.72 -16.83
N ALA A 97 -0.57 -12.62 -17.54
CA ALA A 97 -0.71 -14.01 -17.16
C ALA A 97 0.63 -14.74 -17.18
N GLU A 98 1.38 -14.67 -18.28
CA GLU A 98 2.71 -15.27 -18.39
C GLU A 98 3.66 -14.72 -17.32
N LYS A 99 3.56 -13.42 -17.02
CA LYS A 99 4.35 -12.79 -15.96
C LYS A 99 3.95 -13.27 -14.57
N LEU A 100 2.67 -13.47 -14.30
CA LEU A 100 2.19 -14.01 -13.03
C LEU A 100 2.61 -15.47 -12.86
N VAL A 101 2.54 -16.29 -13.91
CA VAL A 101 3.02 -17.67 -13.89
C VAL A 101 4.52 -17.71 -13.61
N LEU A 102 5.31 -16.91 -14.32
CA LEU A 102 6.76 -16.85 -14.13
C LEU A 102 7.16 -16.39 -12.72
N ARG A 103 6.40 -15.46 -12.13
CA ARG A 103 6.70 -14.90 -10.81
C ARG A 103 6.16 -15.73 -9.64
N HIS A 104 5.28 -16.69 -9.91
CA HIS A 104 4.74 -17.62 -8.93
C HIS A 104 5.05 -19.08 -9.28
N PRO A 105 6.34 -19.45 -9.46
CA PRO A 105 6.67 -20.84 -9.78
C PRO A 105 6.17 -21.79 -8.69
N HIS A 106 6.17 -21.38 -7.42
CA HIS A 106 5.60 -22.16 -6.31
C HIS A 106 4.13 -22.57 -6.50
N VAL A 107 3.34 -21.78 -7.22
CA VAL A 107 1.93 -22.12 -7.54
C VAL A 107 1.83 -22.99 -8.79
N PHE A 108 2.69 -22.75 -9.78
CA PHE A 108 2.51 -23.28 -11.15
C PHE A 108 3.55 -24.34 -11.59
N ASP A 109 4.60 -24.54 -10.81
CA ASP A 109 5.66 -25.52 -11.05
C ASP A 109 5.72 -26.52 -9.86
N PRO A 110 5.31 -27.78 -10.08
CA PRO A 110 5.34 -28.84 -9.08
C PRO A 110 6.71 -29.10 -8.45
N GLU A 111 7.80 -28.75 -9.13
CA GLU A 111 9.17 -28.94 -8.62
C GLU A 111 9.61 -27.83 -7.66
N THR A 112 8.86 -26.72 -7.60
CA THR A 112 9.17 -25.55 -6.75
C THR A 112 8.16 -25.32 -5.63
N SER A 113 7.29 -26.31 -5.38
CA SER A 113 6.19 -26.27 -4.40
C SER A 113 6.62 -26.25 -2.93
N GLU A 114 7.93 -26.19 -2.63
CA GLU A 114 8.44 -26.11 -1.25
C GLU A 114 8.40 -24.70 -0.65
N ILE A 115 7.89 -23.71 -1.38
CA ILE A 115 7.70 -22.34 -0.87
C ILE A 115 6.40 -22.27 -0.07
N SER A 116 6.52 -22.01 1.23
CA SER A 116 5.43 -22.18 2.21
C SER A 116 4.99 -20.89 2.89
N SER A 117 5.60 -19.74 2.54
CA SER A 117 5.26 -18.45 3.15
C SER A 117 5.16 -17.30 2.14
N ALA A 118 4.27 -16.33 2.39
CA ALA A 118 4.13 -15.12 1.59
C ALA A 118 5.43 -14.29 1.51
N ASP A 119 6.31 -14.38 2.52
CA ASP A 119 7.60 -13.68 2.53
C ASP A 119 8.59 -14.29 1.55
N GLU A 120 8.62 -15.63 1.43
CA GLU A 120 9.37 -16.33 0.38
C GLU A 120 8.82 -15.99 -1.02
N VAL A 121 7.50 -15.81 -1.15
CA VAL A 121 6.86 -15.36 -2.39
C VAL A 121 7.30 -13.93 -2.76
N VAL A 122 7.30 -12.99 -1.82
CA VAL A 122 7.72 -11.59 -2.05
C VAL A 122 9.22 -11.49 -2.37
N ALA A 123 10.07 -12.25 -1.68
CA ALA A 123 11.51 -12.30 -1.96
C ALA A 123 11.81 -12.87 -3.36
N ASN A 124 11.09 -13.92 -3.75
CA ASN A 124 11.17 -14.48 -5.10
C ASN A 124 10.61 -13.51 -6.15
N TRP A 125 9.53 -12.80 -5.84
CA TRP A 125 8.89 -11.82 -6.73
C TRP A 125 9.85 -10.69 -7.14
N ASP A 126 10.64 -10.17 -6.21
CA ASP A 126 11.65 -9.15 -6.50
C ASP A 126 12.83 -9.72 -7.30
N ASN A 127 13.29 -10.94 -6.99
CA ASN A 127 14.31 -11.64 -7.79
C ASN A 127 13.83 -11.91 -9.24
N PHE A 128 12.56 -12.27 -9.43
CA PHE A 128 11.99 -12.49 -10.76
C PHE A 128 11.78 -11.19 -11.53
N LYS A 129 11.44 -10.08 -10.87
CA LYS A 129 11.44 -8.75 -11.50
C LYS A 129 12.83 -8.35 -12.00
N GLU A 130 13.88 -8.73 -11.28
CA GLU A 130 15.26 -8.43 -11.68
C GLU A 130 15.72 -9.32 -12.84
N LYS A 131 15.43 -10.63 -12.78
CA LYS A 131 15.64 -11.55 -13.92
C LYS A 131 14.88 -11.11 -15.18
N GLU A 132 13.64 -10.64 -15.02
CA GLU A 132 12.83 -10.08 -16.12
C GLU A 132 13.49 -8.83 -16.73
N LYS A 133 14.00 -7.91 -15.89
CA LYS A 133 14.75 -6.75 -16.36
C LYS A 133 16.00 -7.15 -17.12
N GLN A 134 16.75 -8.15 -16.65
CA GLN A 134 17.94 -8.66 -17.34
C GLN A 134 17.60 -9.31 -18.70
N LEU A 135 16.48 -10.05 -18.79
CA LEU A 135 15.99 -10.63 -20.04
C LEU A 135 15.55 -9.54 -21.05
N ARG A 136 14.91 -8.46 -20.58
CA ARG A 136 14.52 -7.31 -21.42
C ARG A 136 15.69 -6.38 -21.76
N GLN A 137 16.76 -6.34 -20.96
CA GLN A 137 17.93 -5.46 -21.12
C GLN A 137 18.90 -5.87 -22.23
N LYS A 138 18.73 -7.03 -22.87
CA LYS A 138 19.52 -7.42 -24.06
C LYS A 138 19.39 -6.48 -25.28
N LYS A 139 18.63 -5.39 -25.21
CA LYS A 139 18.41 -4.44 -26.32
C LYS A 139 18.84 -2.99 -26.12
N GLN A 140 19.38 -2.55 -24.96
CA GLN A 140 19.85 -1.16 -24.80
C GLN A 140 21.08 -1.05 -23.87
N GLU A 141 22.24 -0.71 -24.46
CA GLU A 141 23.56 -0.53 -23.82
C GLU A 141 23.77 0.88 -23.24
N THR A 142 22.90 1.33 -22.33
CA THR A 142 23.23 2.48 -21.48
C THR A 142 23.11 2.09 -20.01
N PRO A 143 24.11 2.43 -19.16
CA PRO A 143 24.02 2.17 -17.73
C PRO A 143 22.85 2.98 -17.17
N LYS A 144 21.76 2.29 -16.84
CA LYS A 144 20.56 2.92 -16.32
C LYS A 144 20.80 3.31 -14.86
N SER A 145 20.47 4.54 -14.49
CA SER A 145 20.48 5.02 -13.09
C SER A 145 19.76 4.03 -12.16
N ILE A 146 20.18 3.96 -10.89
CA ILE A 146 19.52 3.17 -9.83
C ILE A 146 18.01 3.47 -9.77
N LEU A 147 17.63 4.70 -10.09
CA LEU A 147 16.25 5.18 -10.04
C LEU A 147 15.44 4.80 -11.30
N SER A 148 16.08 4.29 -12.35
CA SER A 148 15.47 3.99 -13.65
C SER A 148 14.22 3.09 -13.55
N GLY A 149 13.13 3.51 -14.20
CA GLY A 149 11.84 2.82 -14.18
C GLY A 149 10.93 3.20 -13.01
N VAL A 150 11.10 4.39 -12.42
CA VAL A 150 9.98 5.06 -11.73
C VAL A 150 9.32 5.94 -12.80
N PRO A 151 8.05 5.70 -13.16
CA PRO A 151 7.34 6.55 -14.10
C PRO A 151 7.30 8.01 -13.63
N GLU A 152 7.54 8.93 -14.56
CA GLU A 152 7.39 10.37 -14.30
C GLU A 152 5.94 10.78 -13.99
N THR A 153 4.99 9.96 -14.43
CA THR A 153 3.54 10.18 -14.32
C THR A 153 2.95 9.81 -12.96
N PHE A 154 3.74 9.27 -12.02
CA PHE A 154 3.24 8.98 -10.69
C PHE A 154 2.95 10.26 -9.89
N PRO A 155 1.87 10.28 -9.08
CA PRO A 155 1.67 11.33 -8.08
C PRO A 155 2.90 11.51 -7.20
N SER A 156 3.16 12.75 -6.77
CA SER A 156 4.44 13.12 -6.15
C SER A 156 4.79 12.29 -4.91
N LEU A 157 3.82 11.96 -4.05
CA LEU A 157 4.07 11.15 -2.85
C LEU A 157 4.41 9.70 -3.21
N LEU A 158 3.61 9.08 -4.09
CA LEU A 158 3.90 7.74 -4.60
C LEU A 158 5.26 7.69 -5.31
N LYS A 159 5.58 8.71 -6.11
CA LYS A 159 6.86 8.83 -6.81
C LYS A 159 8.02 8.89 -5.82
N ALA A 160 7.94 9.75 -4.80
CA ALA A 160 8.92 9.86 -3.73
C ALA A 160 9.12 8.51 -3.02
N GLU A 161 8.03 7.81 -2.66
CA GLU A 161 8.09 6.50 -2.02
C GLU A 161 8.83 5.47 -2.90
N LYS A 162 8.55 5.44 -4.22
CA LYS A 162 9.23 4.52 -5.16
C LYS A 162 10.70 4.85 -5.37
N LEU A 163 11.06 6.14 -5.42
CA LEU A 163 12.45 6.58 -5.53
C LEU A 163 13.25 6.13 -4.29
N GLN A 164 12.71 6.38 -3.10
CA GLN A 164 13.34 6.00 -1.83
C GLN A 164 13.44 4.48 -1.67
N LYS A 165 12.39 3.71 -2.05
CA LYS A 165 12.46 2.24 -2.06
C LYS A 165 13.58 1.71 -2.96
N LYS A 166 13.86 2.35 -4.10
CA LYS A 166 14.97 1.96 -4.98
C LYS A 166 16.33 2.35 -4.42
N ALA A 167 16.45 3.55 -3.87
CA ALA A 167 17.68 3.98 -3.20
C ALA A 167 18.03 3.03 -2.04
N ALA A 168 17.03 2.66 -1.23
CA ALA A 168 17.21 1.72 -0.13
C ALA A 168 17.67 0.33 -0.58
N LYS A 169 17.12 -0.18 -1.69
CA LYS A 169 17.57 -1.44 -2.30
C LYS A 169 19.03 -1.41 -2.76
N ALA A 170 19.53 -0.25 -3.13
CA ALA A 170 20.94 -0.06 -3.48
C ALA A 170 21.85 0.19 -2.26
N GLY A 171 21.31 0.09 -1.04
CA GLY A 171 22.04 0.31 0.21
C GLY A 171 22.06 1.76 0.68
N PHE A 172 21.33 2.66 0.02
CA PHE A 172 21.18 4.06 0.43
C PHE A 172 19.89 4.23 1.24
N ASP A 173 19.94 3.89 2.52
CA ASP A 173 18.86 4.08 3.50
C ASP A 173 19.43 4.31 4.90
N TRP A 174 18.63 4.90 5.79
CA TRP A 174 18.99 5.03 7.20
C TRP A 174 18.94 3.68 7.92
N GLU A 175 19.87 3.45 8.85
CA GLU A 175 19.98 2.18 9.59
C GLU A 175 18.80 1.94 10.54
N ASN A 176 18.30 3.01 11.17
CA ASN A 176 17.21 2.99 12.15
C ASN A 176 16.18 4.10 11.86
N ILE A 177 15.04 4.07 12.57
CA ILE A 177 14.00 5.10 12.44
C ILE A 177 14.46 6.42 13.07
N GLN A 178 15.24 6.36 14.15
CA GLN A 178 15.77 7.53 14.83
C GLN A 178 16.49 8.51 13.88
N GLY A 179 17.34 8.02 12.97
CA GLY A 179 18.01 8.88 12.00
C GLY A 179 17.06 9.59 11.03
N VAL A 180 15.88 9.01 10.76
CA VAL A 180 14.83 9.65 9.96
C VAL A 180 14.04 10.65 10.79
N GLU A 181 13.81 10.39 12.08
CA GLU A 181 13.16 11.34 13.00
C GLU A 181 14.03 12.58 13.26
N GLU A 182 15.34 12.38 13.45
CA GLU A 182 16.32 13.45 13.55
C GLU A 182 16.31 14.30 12.28
N LYS A 183 16.33 13.66 11.10
CA LYS A 183 16.23 14.39 9.82
C LYS A 183 14.89 15.09 9.67
N LEU A 184 13.76 14.48 10.06
CA LEU A 184 12.46 15.14 10.03
C LEU A 184 12.43 16.41 10.89
N THR A 185 13.08 16.37 12.05
CA THR A 185 13.19 17.52 12.95
C THR A 185 14.08 18.60 12.36
N GLU A 186 15.18 18.22 11.70
CA GLU A 186 16.06 19.11 10.94
C GLU A 186 15.30 19.83 9.82
N GLU A 187 14.65 19.09 8.92
CA GLU A 187 13.88 19.64 7.79
C GLU A 187 12.75 20.56 8.26
N LEU A 188 12.06 20.20 9.36
CA LEU A 188 11.03 21.06 9.94
C LEU A 188 11.63 22.37 10.46
N ASN A 189 12.80 22.32 11.09
CA ASN A 189 13.47 23.52 11.58
C ASN A 189 13.98 24.39 10.44
N GLU A 190 14.55 23.81 9.38
CA GLU A 190 15.01 24.52 8.18
C GLU A 190 13.84 25.23 7.50
N PHE A 191 12.73 24.53 7.27
CA PHE A 191 11.48 25.13 6.77
C PHE A 191 11.01 26.29 7.65
N LEU A 192 10.96 26.11 8.98
CA LEU A 192 10.51 27.16 9.89
C LEU A 192 11.47 28.36 9.94
N ILE A 193 12.76 28.16 9.75
CA ILE A 193 13.75 29.24 9.64
C ILE A 193 13.47 30.06 8.39
N GLU A 194 13.29 29.42 7.24
CA GLU A 194 13.04 30.13 5.97
C GLU A 194 11.67 30.82 5.96
N VAL A 195 10.67 30.28 6.65
CA VAL A 195 9.36 30.95 6.86
C VAL A 195 9.50 32.20 7.77
N LYS A 196 10.34 32.14 8.80
CA LYS A 196 10.53 33.26 9.75
C LYS A 196 11.48 34.35 9.24
N SER A 197 12.37 34.02 8.31
CA SER A 197 13.33 34.95 7.72
C SER A 197 12.70 35.88 6.66
N VAL A 198 11.42 35.69 6.34
CA VAL A 198 10.66 36.52 5.38
C VAL A 198 10.53 37.96 5.89
N VAL A 199 11.28 38.88 5.27
CA VAL A 199 11.14 40.34 5.47
C VAL A 199 10.21 40.95 4.41
N ASP A 200 10.13 40.34 3.22
CA ASP A 200 9.25 40.69 2.10
C ASP A 200 8.67 39.39 1.50
N PRO A 201 7.33 39.27 1.30
CA PRO A 201 6.67 38.09 0.72
C PRO A 201 7.29 37.58 -0.59
N SER A 202 7.95 38.44 -1.37
CA SER A 202 8.55 38.11 -2.66
C SER A 202 9.99 37.58 -2.58
N SER A 203 10.67 37.71 -1.44
CA SER A 203 12.13 37.50 -1.33
C SER A 203 12.58 36.12 -0.84
N ASN A 204 11.66 35.21 -0.52
CA ASN A 204 12.05 33.87 -0.02
C ASN A 204 11.16 32.70 -0.45
N GLN A 205 10.20 32.93 -1.35
CA GLN A 205 9.16 31.95 -1.67
C GLN A 205 9.70 30.65 -2.27
N VAL A 206 10.73 30.74 -3.13
CA VAL A 206 11.36 29.57 -3.76
C VAL A 206 12.06 28.68 -2.72
N ARG A 207 12.75 29.28 -1.75
CA ARG A 207 13.45 28.53 -0.69
C ARG A 207 12.46 27.86 0.24
N ILE A 208 11.39 28.58 0.63
CA ILE A 208 10.31 28.00 1.44
C ILE A 208 9.67 26.79 0.74
N GLU A 209 9.49 26.86 -0.59
CA GLU A 209 8.97 25.75 -1.39
C GLU A 209 9.94 24.56 -1.46
N GLU A 210 11.24 24.83 -1.59
CA GLU A 210 12.31 23.81 -1.55
C GLU A 210 12.32 23.06 -0.21
N GLU A 211 12.40 23.80 0.90
CA GLU A 211 12.39 23.23 2.26
C GLU A 211 11.08 22.49 2.57
N LEU A 212 9.93 22.99 2.08
CA LEU A 212 8.67 22.27 2.19
C LEU A 212 8.71 20.95 1.40
N GLY A 213 9.34 20.96 0.24
CA GLY A 213 9.57 19.77 -0.58
C GLY A 213 10.38 18.71 0.17
N ASP A 214 11.49 19.12 0.79
CA ASP A 214 12.37 18.21 1.54
C ASP A 214 11.72 17.70 2.83
N LEU A 215 10.94 18.54 3.52
CA LEU A 215 10.09 18.12 4.63
C LEU A 215 9.07 17.06 4.20
N LEU A 216 8.35 17.28 3.11
CA LEU A 216 7.38 16.31 2.57
C LEU A 216 8.08 15.01 2.14
N PHE A 217 9.25 15.11 1.51
CA PHE A 217 10.05 13.95 1.10
C PHE A 217 10.50 13.12 2.30
N THR A 218 10.89 13.77 3.39
CA THR A 218 11.30 13.12 4.64
C THR A 218 10.11 12.47 5.36
N ILE A 219 8.93 13.11 5.35
CA ILE A 219 7.68 12.50 5.83
C ILE A 219 7.36 11.22 5.04
N VAL A 220 7.54 11.23 3.71
CA VAL A 220 7.36 10.03 2.87
C VAL A 220 8.37 8.94 3.25
N ASN A 221 9.61 9.30 3.60
CA ASN A 221 10.61 8.33 4.03
C ASN A 221 10.23 7.68 5.36
N LEU A 222 9.79 8.47 6.32
CA LEU A 222 9.30 7.97 7.60
C LEU A 222 8.10 7.03 7.40
N ALA A 223 7.10 7.46 6.61
CA ALA A 223 5.95 6.63 6.29
C ALA A 223 6.37 5.29 5.65
N ARG A 224 7.28 5.32 4.66
CA ARG A 224 7.83 4.12 4.02
C ARG A 224 8.50 3.17 5.03
N ARG A 225 9.30 3.70 5.97
CA ARG A 225 9.98 2.92 7.01
C ARG A 225 8.99 2.28 7.99
N LEU A 226 7.87 2.94 8.23
CA LEU A 226 6.75 2.43 9.03
C LEU A 226 5.83 1.48 8.24
N GLY A 227 6.11 1.21 6.95
CA GLY A 227 5.25 0.37 6.10
C GLY A 227 3.95 1.04 5.67
N ILE A 228 3.85 2.37 5.79
CA ILE A 228 2.66 3.17 5.48
C ILE A 228 2.79 3.77 4.08
N SER A 229 1.77 3.58 3.25
CA SER A 229 1.62 4.32 1.98
C SER A 229 1.25 5.78 2.26
N SER A 230 2.15 6.72 1.91
CA SER A 230 1.92 8.15 2.11
C SER A 230 0.73 8.67 1.31
N GLU A 231 0.54 8.18 0.09
CA GLU A 231 -0.60 8.51 -0.77
C GLU A 231 -1.91 8.12 -0.09
N SER A 232 -2.02 6.84 0.32
CA SER A 232 -3.23 6.32 0.96
C SER A 232 -3.50 6.98 2.32
N ALA A 233 -2.45 7.32 3.08
CA ALA A 233 -2.59 8.04 4.33
C ALA A 233 -3.19 9.44 4.12
N LEU A 234 -2.74 10.15 3.10
CA LEU A 234 -3.27 11.47 2.75
C LEU A 234 -4.70 11.38 2.19
N THR A 235 -5.00 10.39 1.34
CA THR A 235 -6.38 10.13 0.86
C THR A 235 -7.35 9.96 2.02
N ARG A 236 -7.00 9.15 3.04
CA ARG A 236 -7.84 8.98 4.24
C ARG A 236 -7.96 10.27 5.07
N ALA A 237 -6.90 11.07 5.16
CA ALA A 237 -6.95 12.35 5.85
C ALA A 237 -7.91 13.33 5.16
N ASN A 238 -7.88 13.39 3.82
CA ASN A 238 -8.77 14.20 2.99
C ASN A 238 -10.23 13.77 3.14
N ALA A 239 -10.51 12.46 3.07
CA ALA A 239 -11.86 11.93 3.27
C ALA A 239 -12.42 12.27 4.66
N LYS A 240 -11.59 12.18 5.70
CA LYS A 240 -11.96 12.55 7.07
C LYS A 240 -12.22 14.06 7.20
N PHE A 241 -11.43 14.91 6.54
CA PHE A 241 -11.66 16.35 6.49
C PHE A 241 -13.01 16.66 5.83
N LYS A 242 -13.25 16.09 4.63
CA LYS A 242 -14.51 16.24 3.89
C LYS A 242 -15.72 15.85 4.74
N SER A 243 -15.70 14.65 5.32
CA SER A 243 -16.79 14.15 6.18
C SER A 243 -17.08 15.07 7.38
N ARG A 244 -16.05 15.72 7.96
CA ARG A 244 -16.24 16.67 9.07
C ARG A 244 -16.86 17.98 8.61
N ILE A 245 -16.46 18.49 7.44
CA ILE A 245 -17.08 19.68 6.87
C ILE A 245 -18.55 19.40 6.54
N GLU A 246 -18.86 18.27 5.90
CA GLU A 246 -20.23 17.86 5.58
C GLU A 246 -21.09 17.73 6.84
N TYR A 247 -20.53 17.22 7.95
CA TYR A 247 -21.20 17.21 9.25
C TYR A 247 -21.52 18.63 9.74
N ILE A 248 -20.54 19.54 9.70
CA ILE A 248 -20.74 20.93 10.12
C ILE A 248 -21.81 21.61 9.25
N GLU A 249 -21.76 21.44 7.94
CA GLU A 249 -22.75 21.98 7.00
C GLU A 249 -24.16 21.47 7.31
N LYS A 250 -24.28 20.17 7.62
CA LYS A 250 -25.54 19.57 8.01
C LYS A 250 -26.07 20.17 9.32
N GLU A 251 -25.25 20.31 10.36
CA GLU A 251 -25.68 20.90 11.64
C GLU A 251 -26.06 22.37 11.51
N LEU A 252 -25.33 23.14 10.70
CA LEU A 252 -25.65 24.53 10.41
C LEU A 252 -26.96 24.66 9.63
N ALA A 253 -27.22 23.75 8.69
CA ALA A 253 -28.48 23.72 7.94
C ALA A 253 -29.69 23.46 8.86
N HIS A 254 -29.57 22.59 9.86
CA HIS A 254 -30.63 22.37 10.87
C HIS A 254 -30.89 23.61 11.73
N SER A 255 -29.88 24.47 11.88
CA SER A 255 -29.95 25.71 12.66
C SER A 255 -30.22 26.96 11.81
N GLU A 256 -30.55 26.79 10.52
CA GLU A 256 -30.76 27.85 9.53
C GLU A 256 -29.59 28.86 9.43
N LYS A 257 -28.37 28.42 9.74
CA LYS A 257 -27.14 29.23 9.69
C LYS A 257 -26.32 28.91 8.45
N LYS A 258 -25.56 29.90 7.98
CA LYS A 258 -24.57 29.72 6.91
C LYS A 258 -23.16 29.59 7.47
N PHE A 259 -22.35 28.74 6.84
CA PHE A 259 -20.96 28.52 7.22
C PHE A 259 -20.14 29.83 7.27
N SER A 260 -20.29 30.68 6.26
CA SER A 260 -19.59 31.97 6.13
C SER A 260 -19.97 33.01 7.20
N GLU A 261 -21.13 32.84 7.82
CA GLU A 261 -21.69 33.77 8.82
C GLU A 261 -21.51 33.24 10.25
N THR A 262 -20.89 32.07 10.41
CA THR A 262 -20.70 31.40 11.69
C THR A 262 -19.32 31.71 12.26
N PRO A 263 -19.21 32.15 13.54
CA PRO A 263 -17.93 32.41 14.18
C PRO A 263 -17.05 31.15 14.24
N LEU A 264 -15.73 31.32 14.11
CA LEU A 264 -14.77 30.22 14.14
C LEU A 264 -14.89 29.36 15.41
N SER A 265 -15.17 29.98 16.56
CA SER A 265 -15.38 29.26 17.82
C SER A 265 -16.58 28.31 17.80
N GLU A 266 -17.64 28.66 17.06
CA GLU A 266 -18.80 27.81 16.87
C GLU A 266 -18.48 26.69 15.85
N LEU A 267 -17.77 27.01 14.76
CA LEU A 267 -17.28 26.01 13.80
C LEU A 267 -16.33 25.00 14.46
N ASP A 268 -15.43 25.45 15.35
CA ASP A 268 -14.53 24.59 16.12
C ASP A 268 -15.29 23.66 17.07
N SER A 269 -16.38 24.15 17.68
CA SER A 269 -17.28 23.32 18.49
C SER A 269 -17.94 22.23 17.65
N LEU A 270 -18.50 22.59 16.49
CA LEU A 270 -19.11 21.63 15.56
C LEU A 270 -18.08 20.66 14.99
N TRP A 271 -16.85 21.09 14.75
CA TRP A 271 -15.74 20.24 14.34
C TRP A 271 -15.36 19.22 15.41
N ASN A 272 -15.32 19.63 16.69
CA ASN A 272 -15.07 18.71 17.79
C ASN A 272 -16.25 17.73 17.98
N GLN A 273 -17.49 18.18 17.78
CA GLN A 273 -18.65 17.29 17.73
C GLN A 273 -18.56 16.29 16.57
N ALA A 274 -18.16 16.72 15.38
CA ALA A 274 -17.92 15.84 14.24
C ALA A 274 -16.83 14.80 14.54
N LYS A 275 -15.75 15.20 15.21
CA LYS A 275 -14.71 14.28 15.69
C LYS A 275 -15.29 13.25 16.66
N ASP A 276 -16.12 13.68 17.60
CA ASP A 276 -16.68 12.79 18.63
C ASP A 276 -17.81 11.89 18.09
N SER A 277 -18.58 12.35 17.10
CA SER A 277 -19.56 11.52 16.40
C SER A 277 -18.87 10.46 15.52
N GLN A 278 -17.76 10.81 14.87
CA GLN A 278 -16.88 9.86 14.18
C GLN A 278 -16.19 8.86 15.14
N LYS A 279 -15.99 9.23 16.41
CA LYS A 279 -15.56 8.28 17.47
C LYS A 279 -16.73 7.42 18.00
N LYS A 280 -18.00 7.80 17.78
CA LYS A 280 -19.19 7.11 18.30
C LYS A 280 -19.88 6.20 17.29
N LEU A 281 -19.64 6.36 15.98
CA LEU A 281 -19.70 5.22 15.06
C LEU A 281 -18.71 4.16 15.58
N PRO A 282 -19.05 2.86 15.54
CA PRO A 282 -18.39 1.84 16.36
C PRO A 282 -16.88 2.05 16.34
N LEU A 283 -16.32 2.29 17.53
CA LEU A 283 -14.91 2.59 17.72
C LEU A 283 -14.07 1.52 17.02
N ASN A 284 -13.56 1.94 15.87
CA ASN A 284 -12.49 1.41 15.04
C ASN A 284 -12.09 -0.05 15.27
N ILE A 285 -12.28 -0.87 14.22
CA ILE A 285 -11.56 -2.12 13.98
C ILE A 285 -10.06 -1.97 14.33
N LEU A 286 -9.47 -0.79 14.11
CA LEU A 286 -8.08 -0.49 14.47
C LEU A 286 -7.81 -0.49 15.99
N GLU A 287 -8.72 0.01 16.82
CA GLU A 287 -8.58 0.00 18.28
C GLU A 287 -8.81 -1.41 18.85
N GLU A 288 -9.77 -2.16 18.28
CA GLU A 288 -9.96 -3.58 18.59
C GLU A 288 -8.72 -4.41 18.18
N LYS A 289 -8.13 -4.13 17.02
CA LYS A 289 -6.88 -4.74 16.56
C LYS A 289 -5.70 -4.37 17.47
N GLU A 290 -5.59 -3.10 17.89
CA GLU A 290 -4.53 -2.66 18.80
C GLU A 290 -4.65 -3.32 20.19
N LYS A 291 -5.88 -3.50 20.68
CA LYS A 291 -6.16 -4.23 21.92
C LYS A 291 -5.79 -5.71 21.79
N ALA A 292 -6.20 -6.37 20.71
CA ALA A 292 -5.88 -7.77 20.45
C ALA A 292 -4.35 -8.01 20.33
N VAL A 293 -3.63 -7.13 19.66
CA VAL A 293 -2.16 -7.13 19.60
C VAL A 293 -1.57 -6.99 21.01
N SER A 294 -2.09 -6.06 21.81
CA SER A 294 -1.60 -5.82 23.18
C SER A 294 -1.82 -7.01 24.12
N ASP A 295 -2.96 -7.70 23.99
CA ASP A 295 -3.26 -8.89 24.77
C ASP A 295 -2.37 -10.09 24.36
N LEU A 296 -2.08 -10.24 23.06
CA LEU A 296 -1.13 -11.24 22.57
C LEU A 296 0.30 -10.99 23.07
N ILE A 297 0.76 -9.74 23.01
CA ILE A 297 2.04 -9.29 23.57
C ILE A 297 2.13 -9.71 25.05
N ARG A 298 1.09 -9.40 25.84
CA ARG A 298 1.06 -9.77 27.27
C ARG A 298 1.07 -11.28 27.48
N GLY A 299 0.31 -12.05 26.69
CA GLY A 299 0.27 -13.52 26.80
C GLY A 299 1.63 -14.16 26.54
N LEU A 300 2.29 -13.78 25.44
CA LEU A 300 3.62 -14.27 25.07
C LEU A 300 4.69 -13.87 26.10
N SER A 301 4.41 -12.88 26.95
CA SER A 301 5.34 -12.45 27.99
C SER A 301 5.64 -13.45 29.08
N SER A 302 4.73 -14.40 29.27
CA SER A 302 4.91 -15.50 30.21
C SER A 302 5.82 -16.62 29.67
N TYR A 303 6.05 -16.67 28.35
CA TYR A 303 6.72 -17.78 27.67
C TYR A 303 8.14 -17.44 27.18
N PHE A 304 8.40 -16.18 26.85
CA PHE A 304 9.70 -15.70 26.38
C PHE A 304 10.31 -14.72 27.38
N ILE A 305 11.64 -14.68 27.51
CA ILE A 305 12.33 -13.71 28.38
C ILE A 305 12.56 -12.42 27.57
N TRP A 306 12.05 -11.30 28.09
CA TRP A 306 12.02 -10.01 27.41
C TRP A 306 13.33 -9.30 27.67
N LYS A 307 14.14 -9.11 26.63
CA LYS A 307 15.11 -8.01 26.63
C LYS A 307 14.39 -6.83 26.01
N GLU A 308 13.86 -5.94 26.85
CA GLU A 308 13.20 -4.73 26.40
C GLU A 308 14.20 -3.87 25.62
N THR A 309 13.97 -3.71 24.31
CA THR A 309 14.68 -2.72 23.51
C THR A 309 13.80 -1.48 23.41
N SER A 310 14.10 -0.52 24.28
CA SER A 310 13.56 0.86 24.38
C SER A 310 12.04 1.01 24.51
N GLU A 311 11.62 1.73 25.55
CA GLU A 311 10.22 1.99 25.95
C GLU A 311 9.39 2.79 24.92
N SER A 312 9.90 3.12 23.72
CA SER A 312 9.25 4.09 22.81
C SER A 312 9.27 3.80 21.30
N GLU A 313 9.78 2.67 20.82
CA GLU A 313 9.83 2.40 19.37
C GLU A 313 8.67 1.51 18.88
N TRP A 314 7.88 2.03 17.94
CA TRP A 314 6.98 1.23 17.11
C TRP A 314 7.63 0.96 15.73
N PRO A 315 7.55 -0.27 15.17
CA PRO A 315 6.84 -1.43 15.70
C PRO A 315 7.51 -1.99 16.96
N LYS A 316 6.69 -2.35 17.97
CA LYS A 316 7.20 -2.92 19.22
C LYS A 316 8.00 -4.17 18.88
N THR A 317 9.29 -4.16 19.18
CA THR A 317 10.21 -5.25 18.86
C THR A 317 10.71 -5.88 20.14
N PHE A 318 10.58 -7.20 20.26
CA PHE A 318 10.95 -7.96 21.44
C PHE A 318 12.01 -8.99 21.12
N GLN A 319 13.14 -8.93 21.84
CA GLN A 319 14.21 -9.88 21.66
C GLN A 319 14.13 -10.99 22.71
N PHE A 320 14.31 -12.24 22.27
CA PHE A 320 14.35 -13.40 23.15
C PHE A 320 15.41 -14.40 22.72
N VAL A 321 15.80 -15.29 23.65
CA VAL A 321 16.78 -16.35 23.40
C VAL A 321 16.07 -17.70 23.35
N TRP A 322 16.33 -18.48 22.31
CA TRP A 322 15.87 -19.85 22.20
C TRP A 322 17.01 -20.78 21.77
N ARG A 323 17.28 -21.83 22.55
CA ARG A 323 18.39 -22.78 22.33
C ARG A 323 19.74 -22.12 21.99
N SER A 324 20.09 -21.06 22.75
CA SER A 324 21.34 -20.28 22.65
C SER A 324 21.47 -19.35 21.44
N GLU A 325 20.41 -19.16 20.66
CA GLU A 325 20.34 -18.19 19.57
C GLU A 325 19.39 -17.04 19.92
N GLU A 326 19.66 -15.84 19.41
CA GLU A 326 18.83 -14.65 19.62
C GLU A 326 17.85 -14.44 18.46
N TYR A 327 16.59 -14.14 18.81
CA TYR A 327 15.50 -13.89 17.88
C TYR A 327 14.74 -12.61 18.26
N LYS A 328 13.98 -12.06 17.31
CA LYS A 328 13.17 -10.85 17.48
C LYS A 328 11.72 -11.10 17.05
N LEU A 329 10.75 -10.70 17.85
CA LEU A 329 9.35 -10.59 17.47
C LEU A 329 8.99 -9.12 17.25
N VAL A 330 8.53 -8.78 16.05
CA VAL A 330 8.14 -7.42 15.64
C VAL A 330 6.63 -7.35 15.53
N PHE A 331 6.00 -6.44 16.26
CA PHE A 331 4.54 -6.28 16.30
C PHE A 331 4.11 -5.00 15.59
N SER A 332 3.18 -5.12 14.64
CA SER A 332 2.52 -3.99 13.99
C SER A 332 1.26 -3.58 14.74
N GLY A 333 1.01 -2.27 14.85
CA GLY A 333 -0.25 -1.73 15.36
C GLY A 333 -1.48 -2.10 14.52
N LEU A 334 -1.29 -2.64 13.31
CA LEU A 334 -2.35 -3.10 12.42
C LEU A 334 -2.69 -4.60 12.57
N GLY A 335 -2.09 -5.29 13.54
CA GLY A 335 -2.43 -6.69 13.82
C GLY A 335 -1.47 -7.72 13.23
N SER A 336 -0.18 -7.42 13.05
CA SER A 336 0.78 -8.45 12.60
C SER A 336 1.90 -8.70 13.60
N VAL A 337 2.41 -9.94 13.62
CA VAL A 337 3.55 -10.38 14.43
C VAL A 337 4.54 -11.09 13.52
N THR A 338 5.80 -10.66 13.54
CA THR A 338 6.86 -11.22 12.68
C THR A 338 8.02 -11.69 13.54
N LEU A 339 8.40 -12.96 13.43
CA LEU A 339 9.58 -13.54 14.07
C LEU A 339 10.78 -13.46 13.12
N LEU A 340 11.91 -12.95 13.59
CA LEU A 340 13.14 -12.75 12.83
C LEU A 340 14.35 -13.30 13.61
N PRO A 341 15.40 -13.79 12.94
CA PRO A 341 16.69 -14.06 13.59
C PRO A 341 17.39 -12.72 13.92
N SER A 342 18.06 -12.64 15.08
CA SER A 342 18.76 -11.41 15.49
C SER A 342 20.10 -11.21 14.77
N THR A 343 20.71 -12.29 14.27
CA THR A 343 21.92 -12.25 13.45
C THR A 343 21.68 -12.94 12.11
N ASP A 344 22.37 -12.48 11.08
CA ASP A 344 22.20 -12.90 9.70
C ASP A 344 23.42 -13.74 9.26
N PRO A 345 23.30 -15.07 9.13
CA PRO A 345 24.42 -15.92 8.73
C PRO A 345 24.82 -15.79 7.26
N TRP A 346 24.00 -15.17 6.39
CA TRP A 346 24.14 -15.23 4.93
C TRP A 346 24.31 -13.86 4.24
N GLY A 347 24.41 -12.77 4.99
CA GLY A 347 24.47 -11.40 4.44
C GLY A 347 23.17 -10.96 3.77
N ARG A 348 22.06 -11.65 4.06
CA ARG A 348 20.69 -11.30 3.67
C ARG A 348 19.93 -10.85 4.92
N LYS A 349 19.99 -9.56 5.26
CA LYS A 349 19.24 -9.00 6.39
C LYS A 349 17.75 -9.39 6.30
N GLY A 350 17.28 -10.23 7.22
CA GLY A 350 15.91 -10.21 7.76
C GLY A 350 14.78 -10.93 7.00
N GLN A 351 14.91 -12.24 6.72
CA GLN A 351 13.71 -13.04 6.35
C GLN A 351 12.94 -13.50 7.60
N PRO A 352 11.61 -13.35 7.63
CA PRO A 352 10.76 -13.86 8.72
C PRO A 352 10.83 -15.38 8.87
N ILE A 353 11.02 -15.86 10.09
CA ILE A 353 10.91 -17.28 10.46
C ILE A 353 9.44 -17.68 10.61
N PHE A 354 8.61 -16.73 11.08
CA PHE A 354 7.20 -16.94 11.35
C PHE A 354 6.46 -15.60 11.26
N TYR A 355 5.25 -15.62 10.73
CA TYR A 355 4.41 -14.44 10.60
C TYR A 355 2.97 -14.77 10.95
N LEU A 356 2.34 -13.87 11.71
CA LEU A 356 0.92 -13.91 12.02
C LEU A 356 0.27 -12.59 11.66
N ASN A 357 -0.98 -12.68 11.22
CA ASN A 357 -1.85 -11.56 10.97
C ASN A 357 -3.20 -11.75 11.65
N LEU A 358 -3.72 -10.68 12.22
CA LEU A 358 -5.03 -10.63 12.84
C LEU A 358 -6.09 -10.51 11.76
N SER A 359 -7.09 -11.39 11.82
CA SER A 359 -8.20 -11.42 10.87
C SER A 359 -8.93 -10.09 10.83
N GLU A 360 -9.34 -9.66 9.63
CA GLU A 360 -10.10 -8.43 9.44
C GLU A 360 -11.55 -8.55 9.92
N GLY A 361 -12.10 -9.77 9.99
CA GLY A 361 -13.48 -10.04 10.40
C GLY A 361 -13.65 -10.60 11.82
N ASP A 362 -12.57 -10.99 12.49
CA ASP A 362 -12.61 -11.48 13.89
C ASP A 362 -11.35 -11.03 14.65
N PRO A 363 -11.47 -10.08 15.59
CA PRO A 363 -10.34 -9.56 16.36
C PRO A 363 -9.73 -10.56 17.36
N ASN A 364 -10.23 -11.80 17.42
CA ASN A 364 -9.66 -12.88 18.23
C ASN A 364 -9.00 -13.98 17.39
N LEU A 365 -9.00 -13.84 16.06
CA LEU A 365 -8.52 -14.86 15.15
C LEU A 365 -7.22 -14.41 14.49
N TRP A 366 -6.12 -15.10 14.80
CA TRP A 366 -4.84 -14.91 14.15
C TRP A 366 -4.65 -15.93 13.05
N THR A 367 -3.97 -15.55 11.97
CA THR A 367 -3.72 -16.43 10.82
C THR A 367 -2.26 -16.34 10.43
N ASP A 368 -1.62 -17.48 10.19
CA ASP A 368 -0.28 -17.49 9.61
C ASP A 368 -0.35 -17.45 8.07
N LEU A 369 0.82 -17.40 7.45
CA LEU A 369 0.95 -17.35 5.99
C LEU A 369 0.51 -18.66 5.28
N SER A 370 0.34 -19.76 6.02
CA SER A 370 -0.20 -21.02 5.51
C SER A 370 -1.74 -21.07 5.54
N GLY A 371 -2.38 -20.05 6.11
CA GLY A 371 -3.82 -20.00 6.32
C GLY A 371 -4.29 -20.74 7.58
N THR A 372 -3.36 -21.23 8.41
CA THR A 372 -3.71 -21.85 9.70
C THR A 372 -4.17 -20.76 10.66
N SER A 373 -5.32 -20.98 11.30
CA SER A 373 -5.91 -20.02 12.23
C SER A 373 -5.68 -20.41 13.68
N TYR A 374 -5.39 -19.42 14.52
CA TYR A 374 -5.07 -19.55 15.93
C TYR A 374 -5.99 -18.65 16.75
N LYS A 375 -6.58 -19.19 17.81
CA LYS A 375 -7.58 -18.47 18.63
C LYS A 375 -7.07 -18.06 19.99
N ASN A 376 -5.94 -18.61 20.43
CA ASN A 376 -5.36 -18.32 21.74
C ASN A 376 -3.84 -18.28 21.67
N THR A 377 -3.24 -17.73 22.73
CA THR A 377 -1.79 -17.52 22.83
C THR A 377 -1.01 -18.84 22.86
N ASP A 378 -1.57 -19.90 23.43
CA ASP A 378 -0.88 -21.19 23.58
C ASP A 378 -0.66 -21.85 22.20
N GLU A 379 -1.68 -21.83 21.35
CA GLU A 379 -1.59 -22.32 19.96
C GLU A 379 -0.55 -21.51 19.15
N ILE A 380 -0.52 -20.19 19.32
CA ILE A 380 0.46 -19.30 18.67
C ILE A 380 1.88 -19.61 19.15
N GLN A 381 2.05 -19.89 20.45
CA GLN A 381 3.33 -20.21 21.06
C GLN A 381 3.88 -21.55 20.55
N GLU A 382 3.04 -22.57 20.41
CA GLU A 382 3.42 -23.85 19.81
C GLU A 382 3.85 -23.69 18.35
N ALA A 383 3.13 -22.88 17.58
CA ALA A 383 3.47 -22.58 16.19
C ALA A 383 4.85 -21.91 16.07
N ILE A 384 5.13 -20.89 16.91
CA ILE A 384 6.43 -20.22 16.97
C ILE A 384 7.56 -21.23 17.24
N HIS A 385 7.39 -22.13 18.21
CA HIS A 385 8.38 -23.14 18.53
C HIS A 385 8.60 -24.14 17.39
N SER A 386 7.52 -24.54 16.71
CA SER A 386 7.60 -25.42 15.54
C SER A 386 8.41 -24.76 14.41
N SER A 387 8.12 -23.50 14.08
CA SER A 387 8.84 -22.74 13.05
C SER A 387 10.32 -22.54 13.38
N LEU A 388 10.66 -22.26 14.64
CA LEU A 388 12.06 -22.20 15.10
C LEU A 388 12.78 -23.54 14.94
N GLY A 389 12.08 -24.66 15.19
CA GLY A 389 12.61 -26.00 14.99
C GLY A 389 12.91 -26.31 13.52
N ILE A 390 11.98 -25.96 12.61
CA ILE A 390 12.14 -26.12 11.16
C ILE A 390 13.29 -25.25 10.65
N TYR A 391 13.31 -23.97 11.03
CA TYR A 391 14.36 -23.03 10.63
C TYR A 391 15.76 -23.52 11.03
N LYS A 392 15.91 -24.09 12.23
CA LYS A 392 17.20 -24.65 12.68
C LYS A 392 17.64 -25.87 11.87
N LYS A 393 16.71 -26.75 11.48
CA LYS A 393 17.03 -27.91 10.62
C LYS A 393 17.49 -27.45 9.23
N ALA A 394 16.78 -26.47 8.66
CA ALA A 394 17.16 -25.86 7.38
C ALA A 394 18.56 -25.23 7.44
N LEU A 395 18.91 -24.53 8.53
CA LEU A 395 20.28 -24.01 8.74
C LEU A 395 21.34 -25.11 8.88
N ALA A 396 20.98 -26.27 9.40
CA ALA A 396 21.87 -27.42 9.53
C ALA A 396 22.02 -28.21 8.21
N GLY A 397 21.23 -27.88 7.17
CA GLY A 397 21.20 -28.60 5.89
C GLY A 397 20.51 -29.97 5.96
N GLU A 398 19.61 -30.15 6.93
CA GLU A 398 18.81 -31.38 7.15
C GLU A 398 17.41 -31.33 6.55
#